data_AF-A0A0H5QSN7-F1
#
_entry.id   AF-A0A0H5QSN7-F1
#
_cell.length_a   1.000
_cell.length_b   1.000
_cell.length_c   1.000
_cell.angle_alpha   90.00
_cell.angle_beta   90.00
_cell.angle_gamma   90.00
#
_symmetry.space_group_name_H-M   'P 1'
#
loop_
_entity.id
_entity.type
_entity.pdbx_description
1 polymer ?
#
loop_
_entity_poly.entity_id
_entity_poly.type
_entity_poly.pdbx_seq_one_letter_code
_entity_poly.pdbx_strand_id
1 'polypeptide(L)'
;MLAVGWKHAWNQRQLQYTTIACCASLATEDEAAHFLAVVTVDSDIMNTSLVIALYSDRHWIGETLVRPELGSRFGRPVYICLYADVSGKLYTALLWSNLGVSMFDVDIKSFVCPFQESSCFQIPSVAQRITAFTTVGSRLLIATQDSSLWVFDWIRPALAANKGVVSTKCYMSRSL
;
A
#
# COMPACT_ATOMS: atom_id res chain seq x y z
N MET A 1 8.17 -10.27 -10.66
CA MET A 1 7.60 -8.91 -10.55
C MET A 1 8.24 -8.23 -9.34
N LEU A 2 8.92 -7.10 -9.53
CA LEU A 2 9.51 -6.29 -8.46
C LEU A 2 8.81 -4.93 -8.50
N ALA A 3 7.97 -4.64 -7.51
CA ALA A 3 7.41 -3.30 -7.30
C ALA A 3 8.21 -2.63 -6.17
N VAL A 4 8.98 -1.61 -6.54
CA VAL A 4 9.66 -0.72 -5.59
C VAL A 4 8.78 0.53 -5.49
N GLY A 5 8.20 0.78 -4.32
CA GLY A 5 7.44 2.01 -4.09
C GLY A 5 8.38 3.19 -3.84
N TRP A 6 8.39 4.17 -4.73
CA TRP A 6 9.11 5.43 -4.53
C TRP A 6 8.15 6.47 -3.97
N LYS A 7 8.54 7.14 -2.87
CA LYS A 7 7.77 8.26 -2.32
C LYS A 7 8.10 9.53 -3.12
N HIS A 8 7.31 9.86 -4.14
CA HIS A 8 7.29 11.22 -4.67
C HIS A 8 6.16 12.01 -4.03
N ALA A 9 6.52 12.91 -3.10
CA ALA A 9 5.60 13.94 -2.62
C ALA A 9 5.53 15.04 -3.70
N TRP A 10 4.51 15.01 -4.54
CA TRP A 10 4.24 16.09 -5.49
C TRP A 10 3.61 17.26 -4.72
N ASN A 11 4.44 18.22 -4.30
CA ASN A 11 3.98 19.38 -3.54
C ASN A 11 3.57 20.49 -4.53
N GLN A 12 2.40 20.37 -5.14
CA GLN A 12 1.84 21.45 -5.94
C GLN A 12 1.20 22.49 -5.00
N ARG A 13 1.89 23.62 -4.81
CA ARG A 13 1.36 24.76 -4.09
C ARG A 13 0.14 25.32 -4.86
N GLN A 14 -1.07 24.98 -4.42
CA GLN A 14 -2.15 25.95 -4.18
C GLN A 14 -3.45 25.37 -3.59
N LEU A 15 -3.54 24.06 -3.35
CA LEU A 15 -4.59 23.45 -2.52
C LEU A 15 -3.95 22.37 -1.63
N GLN A 16 -4.35 22.26 -0.36
CA GLN A 16 -3.69 21.47 0.70
C GLN A 16 -3.86 19.93 0.56
N TYR A 17 -3.95 19.42 -0.67
CA TYR A 17 -4.10 17.98 -0.93
C TYR A 17 -2.78 17.25 -0.73
N THR A 18 -2.76 16.29 0.20
CA THR A 18 -1.68 15.30 0.26
C THR A 18 -2.04 14.14 -0.65
N THR A 19 -1.22 13.88 -1.65
CA THR A 19 -1.39 12.75 -2.59
C THR A 19 -0.27 11.74 -2.40
N ILE A 20 -0.63 10.46 -2.36
CA ILE A 20 0.32 9.34 -2.34
C ILE A 20 -0.10 8.40 -3.46
N ALA A 21 0.83 7.93 -4.29
CA ALA A 21 0.53 7.03 -5.39
C ALA A 21 1.48 5.84 -5.42
N CYS A 22 1.00 4.74 -5.98
CA CYS A 22 1.83 3.57 -6.30
C CYS A 22 1.33 2.89 -7.57
N CYS A 23 2.23 2.22 -8.28
CA CYS A 23 1.91 1.50 -9.49
C CYS A 23 2.31 0.03 -9.38
N ALA A 24 1.56 -0.80 -10.11
CA ALA A 24 1.86 -2.20 -10.33
C ALA A 24 1.68 -2.49 -11.83
N SER A 25 2.35 -3.51 -12.35
CA SER A 25 2.19 -3.89 -13.75
C SER A 25 2.07 -5.39 -13.85
N LEU A 26 0.97 -5.84 -14.46
CA LEU A 26 0.73 -7.23 -14.74
C LEU A 26 1.10 -7.48 -16.19
N ALA A 27 2.18 -8.22 -16.42
CA ALA A 27 2.50 -8.74 -17.75
C ALA A 27 1.84 -10.11 -17.89
N THR A 28 0.86 -10.23 -18.79
CA THR A 28 0.37 -11.51 -19.29
C THR A 28 1.15 -11.87 -20.56
N GLU A 29 0.95 -13.09 -21.09
CA GLU A 29 1.65 -13.56 -22.29
C GLU A 29 1.35 -12.69 -23.52
N ASP A 30 0.18 -12.06 -23.55
CA ASP A 30 -0.29 -11.28 -24.71
C ASP A 30 -0.23 -9.76 -24.50
N GLU A 31 -0.35 -9.24 -23.26
CA GLU A 31 -0.38 -7.80 -23.01
C GLU A 31 0.19 -7.41 -21.62
N ALA A 32 0.73 -6.19 -21.50
CA ALA A 32 1.10 -5.61 -20.21
C ALA A 32 0.03 -4.60 -19.78
N ALA A 33 -0.65 -4.88 -18.67
CA ALA A 33 -1.57 -3.95 -18.03
C ALA A 33 -0.85 -3.17 -16.92
N HIS A 34 -0.88 -1.84 -16.98
CA HIS A 34 -0.33 -0.98 -15.95
C HIS A 34 -1.43 -0.45 -15.04
N PHE A 35 -1.35 -0.76 -13.76
CA PHE A 35 -2.29 -0.28 -12.76
C PHE A 35 -1.65 0.80 -11.89
N LEU A 36 -2.41 1.84 -11.57
CA LEU A 36 -2.01 2.92 -10.68
C LEU A 36 -3.08 3.08 -9.60
N ALA A 37 -2.65 3.12 -8.34
CA ALA A 37 -3.48 3.48 -7.21
C ALA A 37 -3.03 4.82 -6.65
N VAL A 38 -3.99 5.72 -6.43
CA VAL A 38 -3.77 7.07 -5.94
C VAL A 38 -4.63 7.28 -4.71
N VAL A 39 -3.99 7.66 -3.60
CA VAL A 39 -4.67 8.16 -2.42
C VAL A 39 -4.65 9.67 -2.46
N THR A 40 -5.83 10.26 -2.40
CA THR A 40 -6.02 11.69 -2.17
C THR A 40 -6.61 11.88 -0.79
N VAL A 41 -6.04 12.81 -0.02
CA VAL A 41 -6.65 13.29 1.21
C VAL A 41 -7.31 14.62 0.87
N ASP A 42 -8.64 14.61 0.77
CA ASP A 42 -9.40 15.85 0.63
C ASP A 42 -9.32 16.59 1.97
N SER A 43 -8.63 17.72 1.95
CA SER A 43 -8.42 18.57 3.11
C SER A 43 -9.52 19.62 3.24
N ASP A 44 -10.79 19.26 3.02
CA ASP A 44 -11.87 20.08 3.54
C ASP A 44 -11.73 20.13 5.07
N ILE A 45 -11.58 21.34 5.59
CA ILE A 45 -11.40 21.65 7.01
C ILE A 45 -12.62 21.16 7.81
N MET A 46 -13.77 21.01 7.16
CA MET A 46 -15.00 20.52 7.76
C MET A 46 -15.19 19.00 7.63
N ASN A 47 -14.52 18.34 6.67
CA ASN A 47 -14.70 16.91 6.43
C ASN A 47 -13.50 16.29 5.68
N THR A 48 -12.47 15.87 6.43
CA THR A 48 -11.30 15.22 5.82
C THR A 48 -11.68 13.83 5.30
N SER A 49 -11.88 13.73 3.98
CA SER A 49 -12.23 12.48 3.32
C SER A 49 -10.99 11.88 2.65
N LEU A 50 -10.69 10.63 2.95
CA LEU A 50 -9.58 9.91 2.33
C LEU A 50 -10.14 8.99 1.24
N VAL A 51 -9.71 9.22 0.00
CA VAL A 51 -10.21 8.48 -1.17
C VAL A 51 -9.05 7.72 -1.81
N ILE A 52 -9.31 6.46 -2.17
CA ILE A 52 -8.42 5.66 -3.01
C ILE A 52 -9.05 5.58 -4.40
N ALA A 53 -8.39 6.17 -5.39
CA ALA A 53 -8.77 6.06 -6.80
C ALA A 53 -7.84 5.07 -7.53
N LEU A 54 -8.42 4.25 -8.40
CA LEU A 54 -7.71 3.26 -9.20
C LEU A 54 -7.79 3.61 -10.69
N TYR A 55 -6.69 3.39 -11.38
CA TYR A 55 -6.53 3.63 -12.81
C TYR A 55 -5.85 2.42 -13.47
N SER A 56 -6.26 2.10 -14.70
CA SER A 56 -5.52 1.25 -15.63
C SER A 56 -5.02 2.12 -16.78
N ASP A 57 -3.71 2.21 -16.95
CA ASP A 57 -3.06 3.13 -17.88
C ASP A 57 -3.52 4.58 -17.65
N ARG A 58 -4.37 5.10 -18.55
CA ARG A 58 -4.97 6.44 -18.48
C ARG A 58 -6.47 6.41 -18.15
N HIS A 59 -7.03 5.23 -17.96
CA HIS A 59 -8.46 5.03 -17.74
C HIS A 59 -8.74 4.95 -16.24
N TRP A 60 -9.67 5.76 -15.78
CA TRP A 60 -10.21 5.66 -14.43
C TRP A 60 -11.04 4.38 -14.30
N ILE A 61 -10.72 3.55 -13.31
CA ILE A 61 -11.46 2.33 -12.98
C ILE A 61 -12.58 2.66 -12.00
N GLY A 62 -12.25 3.40 -10.94
CA GLY A 62 -13.17 3.67 -9.85
C GLY A 62 -12.49 4.20 -8.61
N GLU A 63 -13.28 4.45 -7.56
CA GLU A 63 -12.79 4.97 -6.29
C GLU A 63 -13.49 4.34 -5.08
N THR A 64 -12.87 4.49 -3.92
CA THR A 64 -13.43 4.09 -2.63
C THR A 64 -13.09 5.11 -1.56
N LEU A 65 -14.12 5.52 -0.84
CA LEU A 65 -13.99 6.31 0.37
C LEU A 65 -13.51 5.42 1.51
N VAL A 66 -12.37 5.76 2.09
CA VAL A 66 -11.82 5.05 3.24
C VAL A 66 -12.56 5.49 4.49
N ARG A 67 -12.95 4.50 5.29
CA ARG A 67 -13.65 4.69 6.56
C ARG A 67 -12.91 5.68 7.48
N PRO A 68 -13.54 6.77 7.93
CA PRO A 68 -12.89 7.78 8.78
C PRO A 68 -12.29 7.21 10.07
N GLU A 69 -12.86 6.14 10.60
CA GLU A 69 -12.42 5.47 11.83
C GLU A 69 -10.99 4.93 11.71
N LEU A 70 -10.55 4.56 10.49
CA LEU A 70 -9.18 4.10 10.25
C LEU A 70 -8.17 5.23 10.41
N GLY A 71 -8.50 6.43 9.94
CA GLY A 71 -7.67 7.62 10.13
C GLY A 71 -7.56 8.01 11.60
N SER A 72 -8.68 7.98 12.32
CA SER A 72 -8.71 8.23 13.77
C SER A 72 -7.87 7.21 14.55
N ARG A 73 -7.87 5.94 14.13
CA ARG A 73 -7.16 4.85 14.80
C ARG A 73 -5.67 4.78 14.45
N PHE A 74 -5.34 4.86 13.16
CA PHE A 74 -4.00 4.61 12.65
C PHE A 74 -3.24 5.88 12.22
N GLY A 75 -3.88 7.04 12.30
CA GLY A 75 -3.30 8.32 11.94
C GLY A 75 -3.39 8.60 10.44
N ARG A 76 -2.35 9.24 9.89
CA ARG A 76 -2.34 9.64 8.48
C ARG A 76 -1.81 8.51 7.58
N PRO A 77 -2.28 8.41 6.32
CA PRO A 77 -1.66 7.53 5.34
C PRO A 77 -0.21 7.97 5.08
N VAL A 78 0.69 7.01 4.90
CA VAL A 78 2.12 7.25 4.64
C VAL A 78 2.55 6.63 3.32
N TYR A 79 2.04 5.44 3.00
CA TYR A 79 2.30 4.73 1.76
C TYR A 79 1.03 4.04 1.26
N ILE A 80 0.94 3.87 -0.05
CA ILE A 80 0.00 2.94 -0.67
C ILE A 80 0.78 1.90 -1.45
N CYS A 81 0.29 0.68 -1.44
CA CYS A 81 0.89 -0.47 -2.08
C CYS A 81 -0.14 -1.09 -3.03
N LEU A 82 0.30 -1.62 -4.16
CA LEU A 82 -0.54 -2.25 -5.15
C LEU A 82 0.09 -3.58 -5.58
N TYR A 83 -0.72 -4.62 -5.63
CA TYR A 83 -0.31 -5.94 -6.10
C TYR A 83 -1.37 -6.49 -7.05
N ALA A 84 -0.97 -6.81 -8.27
CA ALA A 84 -1.81 -7.50 -9.23
C ALA A 84 -1.37 -8.96 -9.29
N ASP A 85 -2.31 -9.87 -9.02
CA ASP A 85 -2.10 -11.30 -9.12
C ASP A 85 -2.31 -11.79 -10.56
N VAL A 86 -1.66 -12.90 -10.90
CA VAL A 86 -1.80 -13.55 -12.23
C VAL A 86 -3.22 -14.03 -12.51
N SER A 87 -4.05 -14.22 -11.48
CA SER A 87 -5.48 -14.53 -11.65
C SER A 87 -6.33 -13.33 -12.12
N GLY A 88 -5.74 -12.13 -12.20
CA GLY A 88 -6.45 -10.89 -12.50
C GLY A 88 -7.15 -10.28 -11.27
N LYS A 89 -6.72 -10.62 -10.05
CA LYS A 89 -7.12 -9.90 -8.84
C LYS A 89 -6.15 -8.77 -8.53
N LEU A 90 -6.67 -7.62 -8.13
CA LEU A 90 -5.89 -6.48 -7.70
C LEU A 90 -6.08 -6.26 -6.20
N TYR A 91 -4.98 -6.04 -5.51
CA TYR A 91 -4.96 -5.82 -4.07
C TYR A 91 -4.29 -4.49 -3.79
N THR A 92 -4.91 -3.68 -2.95
CA THR A 92 -4.38 -2.39 -2.51
C THR A 92 -4.18 -2.41 -1.02
N ALA A 93 -3.07 -1.88 -0.52
CA ALA A 93 -2.83 -1.71 0.91
C ALA A 93 -2.43 -0.28 1.24
N LEU A 94 -3.14 0.32 2.19
CA LEU A 94 -2.82 1.62 2.77
C LEU A 94 -2.02 1.41 4.06
N LEU A 95 -0.82 1.99 4.11
CA LEU A 95 0.07 1.93 5.27
C LEU A 95 -0.01 3.25 6.03
N TRP A 96 -0.24 3.16 7.34
CA TRP A 96 -0.59 4.30 8.17
C TRP A 96 0.55 4.70 9.12
N SER A 97 0.52 5.94 9.63
CA SER A 97 1.60 6.48 10.47
C SER A 97 1.78 5.76 11.80
N ASN A 98 0.69 5.25 12.39
CA ASN A 98 0.72 4.51 13.65
C ASN A 98 0.79 2.99 13.39
N LEU A 99 1.49 2.61 12.32
CA LEU A 99 1.78 1.22 11.99
C LEU A 99 0.54 0.38 11.66
N GLY A 100 -0.57 1.03 11.31
CA GLY A 100 -1.74 0.38 10.76
C GLY A 100 -1.48 -0.10 9.33
N VAL A 101 -2.20 -1.14 8.94
CA VAL A 101 -2.30 -1.63 7.56
C VAL A 101 -3.78 -1.90 7.27
N SER A 102 -4.30 -1.28 6.21
CA SER A 102 -5.65 -1.55 5.71
C SER A 102 -5.55 -2.07 4.28
N MET A 103 -6.21 -3.18 4.00
CA MET A 103 -6.15 -3.87 2.72
C MET A 103 -7.51 -3.86 2.06
N PHE A 104 -7.48 -3.77 0.73
CA PHE A 104 -8.65 -3.66 -0.12
C PHE A 104 -8.49 -4.61 -1.30
N ASP A 105 -9.55 -5.36 -1.58
CA ASP A 105 -9.56 -6.32 -2.67
C ASP A 105 -10.40 -5.76 -3.81
N VAL A 106 -9.85 -5.79 -5.01
CA VAL A 106 -10.48 -5.28 -6.23
C VAL A 106 -10.49 -6.42 -7.25
N ASP A 107 -11.68 -6.82 -7.64
CA ASP A 107 -11.84 -7.75 -8.76
C ASP A 107 -11.78 -6.95 -10.08
N ILE A 108 -10.67 -7.09 -10.81
CA ILE A 108 -10.43 -6.40 -12.08
C ILE A 108 -11.46 -6.81 -13.13
N LYS A 109 -12.05 -8.01 -13.05
CA LYS A 109 -13.01 -8.46 -14.07
C LYS A 109 -14.38 -7.84 -13.89
N SER A 110 -14.77 -7.56 -12.65
CA SER A 110 -16.08 -6.99 -12.34
C SER A 110 -16.03 -5.49 -12.13
N PHE A 111 -14.85 -4.92 -11.85
CA PHE A 111 -14.62 -3.49 -11.58
C PHE A 111 -15.66 -2.88 -10.62
N VAL A 112 -16.17 -3.70 -9.69
CA VAL A 112 -17.25 -3.26 -8.79
C VAL A 112 -16.69 -2.24 -7.84
N CYS A 113 -17.23 -1.03 -7.92
CA CYS A 113 -16.92 0.08 -7.04
C CYS A 113 -18.15 0.45 -6.20
N PRO A 114 -17.98 0.84 -4.92
CA PRO A 114 -16.71 0.88 -4.19
C PRO A 114 -16.13 -0.52 -3.94
N PHE A 115 -14.80 -0.63 -3.95
CA PHE A 115 -14.11 -1.86 -3.61
C PHE A 115 -13.97 -1.98 -2.08
N GLN A 116 -14.10 -3.21 -1.57
CA GLN A 116 -14.31 -3.44 -0.14
C GLN A 116 -12.99 -3.58 0.62
N GLU A 117 -12.93 -3.02 1.84
CA GLU A 117 -11.86 -3.35 2.79
C GLU A 117 -11.93 -4.84 3.13
N SER A 118 -10.88 -5.58 2.78
CA SER A 118 -10.78 -7.02 3.03
C SER A 118 -10.19 -7.33 4.40
N SER A 119 -9.29 -6.49 4.90
CA SER A 119 -8.72 -6.64 6.23
C SER A 119 -8.10 -5.36 6.76
N CYS A 120 -7.98 -5.29 8.08
CA CYS A 120 -7.28 -4.20 8.75
C CYS A 120 -6.62 -4.70 10.03
N PHE A 121 -5.34 -4.36 10.21
CA PHE A 121 -4.55 -4.77 11.37
C PHE A 121 -3.46 -3.75 11.70
N GLN A 122 -2.80 -3.95 12.84
CA GLN A 122 -1.72 -3.08 13.32
C GLN A 122 -0.46 -3.90 13.52
N ILE A 123 0.66 -3.41 13.00
CA ILE A 123 1.98 -3.97 13.32
C ILE A 123 2.24 -3.70 14.81
N PRO A 124 2.77 -4.68 15.58
CA PRO A 124 3.03 -4.54 17.01
C PRO A 124 3.76 -3.24 17.37
N SER A 125 3.39 -2.64 18.51
CA SER A 125 3.90 -1.36 19.01
C SER A 125 5.39 -1.35 19.38
N VAL A 126 6.06 -2.50 19.35
CA VAL A 126 7.53 -2.59 19.46
C VAL A 126 8.23 -2.00 18.23
N ALA A 127 7.56 -2.03 17.06
CA ALA A 127 8.04 -1.33 15.89
C ALA A 127 7.85 0.18 16.08
N GLN A 128 8.73 0.98 15.48
CA GLN A 128 8.68 2.44 15.64
C GLN A 128 7.89 3.10 14.52
N ARG A 129 8.35 2.94 13.28
CA ARG A 129 7.85 3.66 12.11
C ARG A 129 8.13 2.88 10.83
N ILE A 130 7.20 2.89 9.88
CA ILE A 130 7.42 2.35 8.54
C ILE A 130 8.39 3.26 7.76
N THR A 131 9.47 2.67 7.25
CA THR A 131 10.52 3.37 6.49
C THR A 131 10.49 3.01 5.00
N ALA A 132 10.12 1.77 4.68
CA ALA A 132 9.99 1.29 3.32
C ALA A 132 9.02 0.11 3.24
N PHE A 133 8.58 -0.18 2.02
CA PHE A 133 7.85 -1.40 1.71
C PHE A 133 8.26 -1.91 0.33
N THR A 134 8.01 -3.18 0.07
CA THR A 134 8.11 -3.76 -1.28
C THR A 134 7.18 -4.97 -1.40
N THR A 135 6.94 -5.42 -2.61
CA THR A 135 6.19 -6.65 -2.89
C THR A 135 7.10 -7.66 -3.57
N VAL A 136 7.12 -8.89 -3.02
CA VAL A 136 7.91 -10.01 -3.52
C VAL A 136 7.00 -11.22 -3.67
N GLY A 137 6.68 -11.57 -4.92
CA GLY A 137 5.62 -12.55 -5.20
C GLY A 137 4.29 -12.10 -4.60
N SER A 138 3.57 -13.01 -3.94
CA SER A 138 2.30 -12.72 -3.25
C SER A 138 2.46 -12.10 -1.85
N ARG A 139 3.63 -11.53 -1.53
CA ARG A 139 3.93 -11.01 -0.19
C ARG A 139 4.23 -9.53 -0.18
N LEU A 140 3.62 -8.82 0.77
CA LEU A 140 3.96 -7.46 1.16
C LEU A 140 5.00 -7.49 2.27
N LEU A 141 6.14 -6.85 2.04
CA LEU A 141 7.22 -6.68 3.00
C LEU A 141 7.22 -5.24 3.48
N ILE A 142 7.21 -5.03 4.80
CA ILE A 142 7.23 -3.71 5.43
C ILE A 142 8.47 -3.63 6.33
N ALA A 143 9.36 -2.70 6.01
CA ALA A 143 10.54 -2.41 6.81
C ALA A 143 10.25 -1.27 7.78
N THR A 144 10.69 -1.43 9.02
CA THR A 144 10.51 -0.44 10.08
C THR A 144 11.85 0.13 10.56
N GLN A 145 11.81 1.30 11.19
CA GLN A 145 12.99 2.07 11.61
C GLN A 145 13.88 1.30 12.62
N ASP A 146 13.29 0.43 13.41
CA ASP A 146 13.97 -0.50 14.32
C ASP A 146 14.67 -1.67 13.62
N SER A 147 14.81 -1.61 12.29
CA SER A 147 15.42 -2.66 11.44
C SER A 147 14.66 -3.99 11.46
N SER A 148 13.38 -3.96 11.82
CA SER A 148 12.50 -5.11 11.72
C SER A 148 11.87 -5.19 10.32
N LEU A 149 11.62 -6.42 9.87
CA LEU A 149 10.95 -6.70 8.60
C LEU A 149 9.68 -7.51 8.88
N TRP A 150 8.55 -6.98 8.45
CA TRP A 150 7.24 -7.60 8.59
C TRP A 150 6.76 -8.13 7.25
N VAL A 151 6.24 -9.35 7.23
CA VAL A 151 5.85 -10.03 5.99
C VAL A 151 4.38 -10.43 6.08
N PHE A 152 3.59 -9.96 5.12
CA PHE A 152 2.17 -10.21 5.00
C PHE A 152 1.87 -10.88 3.67
N ASP A 153 0.96 -11.86 3.66
CA ASP A 153 0.43 -12.44 2.42
C ASP A 153 -0.76 -11.60 1.96
N TRP A 154 -0.76 -11.18 0.69
CA TRP A 154 -1.83 -10.36 0.14
C TRP A 154 -3.20 -11.06 0.17
N ILE A 155 -3.20 -12.38 0.02
CA ILE A 155 -4.42 -13.21 -0.03
C ILE A 155 -4.87 -13.58 1.38
N ARG A 156 -3.92 -13.80 2.30
CA ARG A 156 -4.19 -14.24 3.69
C ARG A 156 -3.40 -13.41 4.71
N PRO A 157 -3.73 -12.12 4.88
CA PRO A 157 -2.95 -11.21 5.71
C PRO A 157 -2.95 -11.56 7.21
N ALA A 158 -4.00 -12.25 7.68
CA ALA A 158 -4.12 -12.70 9.07
C ALA A 158 -3.16 -13.84 9.45
N LEU A 159 -2.56 -14.54 8.48
CA LEU A 159 -1.61 -15.65 8.73
C LEU A 159 -0.17 -15.15 8.91
N ALA A 160 0.02 -13.92 9.40
CA ALA A 160 1.34 -13.31 9.61
C ALA A 160 2.28 -14.30 10.30
N ALA A 161 3.14 -14.92 9.50
CA ALA A 161 4.14 -15.83 10.00
C ALA A 161 5.19 -14.92 10.62
N ASN A 162 5.20 -14.84 11.96
CA ASN A 162 6.28 -14.24 12.72
C ASN A 162 7.51 -15.13 12.55
N LYS A 163 8.09 -15.16 11.34
CA LYS A 163 9.39 -15.76 11.09
C LYS A 163 10.36 -14.78 11.70
N GLY A 164 10.78 -15.14 12.91
CA GLY A 164 11.52 -14.28 13.82
C GLY A 164 12.63 -13.50 13.15
N VAL A 165 12.82 -12.28 13.66
CA VAL A 165 14.03 -11.44 13.58
C VAL A 165 15.16 -12.12 12.81
N VAL A 166 15.13 -12.04 11.48
CA VAL A 166 16.36 -12.19 10.71
C VAL A 166 16.99 -10.81 10.75
N SER A 167 17.74 -10.55 11.82
CA SER A 167 18.70 -9.45 11.87
C SER A 167 19.83 -9.79 10.89
N THR A 168 19.55 -9.73 9.59
CA THR A 168 20.61 -9.65 8.61
C THR A 168 21.10 -8.21 8.69
N LYS A 169 22.04 -7.95 9.61
CA LYS A 169 22.96 -6.83 9.45
C LYS A 169 23.63 -7.05 8.10
N CYS A 170 23.18 -6.38 7.05
CA CYS A 170 23.94 -6.24 5.82
C CYS A 170 25.21 -5.47 6.20
N TYR A 171 26.25 -6.19 6.60
CA TYR A 171 27.60 -5.64 6.60
C TYR A 171 27.94 -5.37 5.15
N MET A 172 27.83 -4.11 4.72
CA MET A 172 28.56 -3.68 3.54
C MET A 172 30.04 -3.87 3.88
N SER A 173 30.65 -4.91 3.31
CA SER A 173 32.09 -5.07 3.32
C SER A 173 32.67 -3.83 2.67
N ARG A 174 33.34 -2.99 3.45
CA ARG A 174 34.28 -2.03 2.89
C ARG A 174 35.40 -2.85 2.26
N SER A 175 35.36 -2.97 0.94
CA SER A 175 36.52 -3.41 0.17
C SER A 175 37.51 -2.25 0.17
N LEU A 176 38.60 -2.47 0.91
CA LEU A 176 39.93 -1.84 0.91
C LEU A 176 40.05 -0.38 0.43
#